data_AF-A0A0L6WGV1-F1
#
_entry.id   AF-A0A0L6WGV1-F1
#
_cell.length_a   1.000
_cell.length_b   1.000
_cell.length_c   1.000
_cell.angle_alpha   90.00
_cell.angle_beta   90.00
_cell.angle_gamma   90.00
#
_symmetry.space_group_name_H-M   'P 1'
#
loop_
_entity.id
_entity.type
_entity.pdbx_description
1 polymer ?
#
loop_
_entity_poly.entity_id
_entity_poly.type
_entity_poly.pdbx_seq_one_letter_code
_entity_poly.pdbx_strand_id
1 'polypeptide(L)'
;MQFKSLLVLASLAVSSFAQTSVAQVENDIENAIAPELSTLVADIDTFPPSGGNLVQALTIHTDATNLIIAFAATTNDAATDIVARKAALAALPLEGVLPVIQQDLAGLKSNIDALMAAFIACVPADIVPAAQELQSEFDGVTASAIAAFT
;
A
#
# COMPACT_ATOMS: atom_id res chain seq x y z
N MET A 1 3.15 10.55 -59.60
CA MET A 1 3.89 9.83 -58.53
C MET A 1 3.20 10.18 -57.22
N GLN A 2 2.34 9.28 -56.73
CA GLN A 2 2.47 8.51 -55.48
C GLN A 2 2.11 9.27 -54.19
N PHE A 3 0.94 8.92 -53.65
CA PHE A 3 0.52 9.06 -52.24
C PHE A 3 1.56 8.46 -51.30
N LYS A 4 2.13 9.25 -50.37
CA LYS A 4 2.76 8.74 -49.13
C LYS A 4 2.59 9.74 -47.98
N SER A 5 1.76 9.33 -47.01
CA SER A 5 1.61 9.87 -45.64
C SER A 5 0.85 11.20 -45.48
N LEU A 6 -0.49 11.25 -45.60
CA LEU A 6 -1.46 10.88 -44.55
C LEU A 6 -1.06 9.70 -43.64
N LEU A 7 -0.21 9.95 -42.63
CA LEU A 7 -0.18 9.22 -41.35
C LEU A 7 0.95 9.80 -40.47
N VAL A 8 0.67 10.86 -39.70
CA VAL A 8 1.03 11.01 -38.27
C VAL A 8 0.10 12.11 -37.73
N LEU A 9 -1.21 11.83 -37.76
CA LEU A 9 -2.15 12.46 -36.86
C LEU A 9 -1.88 11.84 -35.48
N ALA A 10 -1.74 12.67 -34.45
CA ALA A 10 -1.99 12.33 -33.05
C ALA A 10 -1.06 11.32 -32.33
N SER A 11 0.22 11.64 -32.15
CA SER A 11 1.05 10.97 -31.12
C SER A 11 1.77 11.93 -30.16
N LEU A 12 1.23 13.14 -29.99
CA LEU A 12 1.39 13.92 -28.75
C LEU A 12 0.03 14.01 -28.05
N ALA A 13 -0.72 12.92 -28.05
CA ALA A 13 -1.80 12.74 -27.09
C ALA A 13 -1.16 12.20 -25.82
N VAL A 14 -0.96 13.09 -24.85
CA VAL A 14 -1.10 12.79 -23.42
C VAL A 14 -0.24 11.62 -22.95
N SER A 15 1.07 11.78 -23.01
CA SER A 15 1.94 11.23 -21.97
C SER A 15 2.18 12.29 -20.90
N SER A 16 1.11 12.94 -20.42
CA SER A 16 1.00 13.00 -18.97
C SER A 16 0.81 11.55 -18.50
N PHE A 17 1.90 10.77 -18.53
CA PHE A 17 2.07 9.77 -17.51
C PHE A 17 1.76 10.53 -16.23
N ALA A 18 0.64 10.18 -15.62
CA ALA A 18 0.28 10.69 -14.32
C ALA A 18 1.54 10.58 -13.46
N GLN A 19 2.16 11.73 -13.23
CA GLN A 19 3.38 11.89 -12.47
C GLN A 19 3.01 11.82 -10.98
N THR A 20 2.22 10.83 -10.57
CA THR A 20 1.54 10.80 -9.27
C THR A 20 1.36 9.37 -8.80
N SER A 21 2.40 8.56 -8.88
CA SER A 21 2.31 7.15 -8.56
C SER A 21 3.40 6.80 -7.54
N VAL A 22 4.68 6.77 -7.95
CA VAL A 22 5.80 6.79 -6.99
C VAL A 22 5.74 8.06 -6.15
N ALA A 23 5.46 9.21 -6.76
CA ALA A 23 5.23 10.46 -6.05
C ALA A 23 4.00 10.40 -5.12
N GLN A 24 2.99 9.56 -5.41
CA GLN A 24 1.84 9.36 -4.52
C GLN A 24 2.23 8.47 -3.34
N VAL A 25 2.91 7.35 -3.57
CA VAL A 25 3.44 6.48 -2.50
C VAL A 25 4.43 7.26 -1.62
N GLU A 26 5.31 8.08 -2.20
CA GLU A 26 6.21 8.98 -1.47
C GLU A 26 5.42 10.00 -0.65
N ASN A 27 4.40 10.62 -1.25
CA ASN A 27 3.51 11.54 -0.56
C ASN A 27 2.75 10.86 0.59
N ASP A 28 2.28 9.63 0.42
CA ASP A 28 1.58 8.92 1.47
C ASP A 28 2.52 8.54 2.62
N ILE A 29 3.75 8.14 2.31
CA ILE A 29 4.76 7.89 3.33
C ILE A 29 5.05 9.17 4.12
N GLU A 30 5.28 10.30 3.43
CA GLU A 30 5.67 11.56 4.05
C GLU A 30 4.50 12.24 4.80
N ASN A 31 3.31 12.22 4.22
CA ASN A 31 2.18 13.04 4.66
C ASN A 31 1.03 12.24 5.28
N ALA A 32 1.05 10.90 5.26
CA ALA A 32 0.08 10.06 5.96
C ALA A 32 0.76 9.11 6.97
N ILE A 33 1.64 8.20 6.53
CA ILE A 33 2.20 7.17 7.42
C ILE A 33 3.15 7.77 8.47
N ALA A 34 4.12 8.60 8.06
CA ALA A 34 5.11 9.13 9.00
C ALA A 34 4.49 10.02 10.09
N PRO A 35 3.53 10.93 9.80
CA PRO A 35 2.84 11.69 10.82
C PRO A 35 2.04 10.81 11.79
N GLU A 36 1.25 9.85 11.29
CA GLU A 36 0.44 8.97 12.15
C GLU A 36 1.32 8.08 13.04
N LEU A 37 2.43 7.56 12.51
CA LEU A 37 3.41 6.80 13.29
C LEU A 37 4.05 7.67 14.38
N SER A 38 4.41 8.91 14.05
CA SER A 38 4.98 9.85 15.01
C SER A 38 4.00 10.18 16.14
N THR A 39 2.72 10.40 15.83
CA THR A 39 1.67 10.66 16.82
C THR A 39 1.47 9.45 17.72
N LEU A 40 1.31 8.26 17.14
CA LEU A 40 1.15 7.02 17.90
C LEU A 40 2.32 6.77 18.86
N VAL A 41 3.56 6.95 18.39
CA VAL A 41 4.76 6.78 19.24
C VAL A 41 4.76 7.81 20.37
N ALA A 42 4.46 9.08 20.09
CA ALA A 42 4.40 10.11 21.11
C ALA A 42 3.34 9.81 22.18
N ASP A 43 2.17 9.31 21.79
CA ASP A 43 1.09 8.99 22.72
C ASP A 43 1.35 7.72 23.52
N ILE A 44 2.05 6.74 22.94
CA ILE A 44 2.59 5.58 23.68
C ILE A 44 3.64 6.03 24.71
N ASP A 45 4.60 6.87 24.30
CA ASP A 45 5.70 7.33 25.17
C ASP A 45 5.18 8.16 26.36
N THR A 46 4.06 8.87 26.17
CA THR A 46 3.41 9.65 27.23
C THR A 46 2.43 8.83 28.09
N PHE A 47 2.15 7.58 27.73
CA PHE A 47 1.28 6.70 28.50
C PHE A 47 1.97 6.28 29.83
N PRO A 48 1.39 6.59 31.01
CA PRO A 48 2.04 6.32 32.28
C PRO A 48 2.28 4.82 32.51
N PRO A 49 3.47 4.41 33.01
CA PRO A 49 3.75 3.01 33.34
C PRO A 49 2.87 2.47 34.48
N SER A 50 2.22 3.36 35.25
CA SER A 50 1.22 3.01 36.25
C SER A 50 -0.18 2.74 35.66
N GLY A 51 -0.35 2.81 34.34
CA GLY A 51 -1.57 2.42 33.64
C GLY A 51 -2.56 3.54 33.30
N GLY A 52 -2.08 4.72 32.89
CA GLY A 52 -2.83 5.85 32.30
C GLY A 52 -4.30 6.06 32.69
N ASN A 53 -5.09 6.58 31.76
CA ASN A 53 -6.54 6.66 31.88
C ASN A 53 -7.21 6.26 30.55
N LEU A 54 -8.53 6.06 30.57
CA LEU A 54 -9.28 5.60 29.40
C LEU A 54 -9.17 6.56 28.20
N VAL A 55 -9.09 7.87 28.43
CA VAL A 55 -8.95 8.85 27.35
C VAL A 55 -7.61 8.67 26.64
N GLN A 56 -6.52 8.53 27.39
CA GLN A 56 -5.18 8.30 26.81
C GLN A 56 -5.12 6.97 26.04
N ALA A 57 -5.73 5.91 26.58
CA ALA A 57 -5.80 4.62 25.90
C ALA A 57 -6.63 4.71 24.59
N LEU A 58 -7.73 5.47 24.61
CA LEU A 58 -8.55 5.68 23.42
C LEU A 58 -7.84 6.52 22.36
N THR A 59 -7.00 7.47 22.76
CA THR A 59 -6.16 8.23 21.82
C THR A 59 -5.17 7.32 21.10
N ILE A 60 -4.39 6.52 21.85
CA ILE A 60 -3.46 5.54 21.26
C ILE A 60 -4.17 4.58 20.31
N HIS A 61 -5.37 4.12 20.68
CA HIS A 61 -6.17 3.26 19.81
C HIS A 61 -6.54 3.98 18.50
N THR A 62 -6.98 5.23 18.59
CA THR A 62 -7.38 6.05 17.44
C THR A 62 -6.18 6.26 16.50
N ASP A 63 -5.02 6.60 17.03
CA ASP A 63 -3.80 6.80 16.23
C ASP A 63 -3.35 5.50 15.56
N ALA A 64 -3.43 4.37 16.27
CA ALA A 64 -3.13 3.06 15.70
C ALA A 64 -4.09 2.73 14.54
N THR A 65 -5.38 3.02 14.69
CA THR A 65 -6.37 2.83 13.61
C THR A 65 -6.06 3.73 12.41
N ASN A 66 -5.75 5.01 12.62
CA ASN A 66 -5.39 5.92 11.53
C ASN A 66 -4.13 5.47 10.80
N LEU A 67 -3.11 5.01 11.54
CA LEU A 67 -1.89 4.45 10.96
C LEU A 67 -2.19 3.22 10.08
N ILE A 68 -3.06 2.32 10.53
CA ILE A 68 -3.44 1.14 9.73
C ILE A 68 -4.18 1.57 8.46
N ILE A 69 -5.10 2.54 8.54
CA ILE A 69 -5.82 3.09 7.39
C ILE A 69 -4.83 3.70 6.38
N ALA A 70 -3.84 4.46 6.86
CA ALA A 70 -2.79 5.03 6.00
C ALA A 70 -1.99 3.93 5.28
N PHE A 71 -1.60 2.86 5.99
CA PHE A 71 -0.92 1.71 5.36
C PHE A 71 -1.79 1.02 4.31
N ALA A 72 -3.08 0.84 4.56
CA ALA A 72 -4.00 0.22 3.60
C ALA A 72 -4.12 1.06 2.32
N ALA A 73 -4.27 2.39 2.45
CA ALA A 73 -4.33 3.30 1.32
C ALA A 73 -3.03 3.26 0.48
N THR A 74 -1.87 3.41 1.12
CA THR A 74 -0.57 3.36 0.42
C THR A 74 -0.33 2.01 -0.26
N THR A 75 -0.78 0.92 0.35
CA THR A 75 -0.71 -0.41 -0.28
C THR A 75 -1.55 -0.47 -1.54
N ASN A 76 -2.76 0.09 -1.52
CA ASN A 76 -3.64 0.15 -2.68
C ASN A 76 -3.00 0.94 -3.83
N ASP A 77 -2.43 2.10 -3.52
CA ASP A 77 -1.75 2.95 -4.51
C ASP A 77 -0.54 2.24 -5.10
N ALA A 78 0.31 1.63 -4.27
CA ALA A 78 1.46 0.85 -4.72
C ALA A 78 1.06 -0.37 -5.58
N ALA A 79 0.00 -1.08 -5.21
CA ALA A 79 -0.54 -2.22 -5.95
C ALA A 79 -1.07 -1.79 -7.32
N THR A 80 -1.87 -0.73 -7.36
CA THR A 80 -2.38 -0.14 -8.61
C THR A 80 -1.24 0.26 -9.53
N ASP A 81 -0.20 0.86 -8.96
CA ASP A 81 0.95 1.37 -9.68
C ASP A 81 1.83 0.31 -10.32
N ILE A 82 2.11 -0.77 -9.60
CA ILE A 82 2.93 -1.84 -10.13
C ILE A 82 2.17 -2.55 -11.26
N VAL A 83 0.86 -2.78 -11.09
CA VAL A 83 -0.01 -3.37 -12.12
C VAL A 83 -0.06 -2.51 -13.38
N ALA A 84 -0.20 -1.19 -13.24
CA ALA A 84 -0.18 -0.26 -14.37
C ALA A 84 1.14 -0.32 -15.17
N ARG A 85 2.25 -0.69 -14.53
CA ARG A 85 3.58 -0.85 -15.14
C ARG A 85 3.80 -2.20 -15.79
N LYS A 86 2.89 -3.19 -15.62
CA LYS A 86 3.06 -4.55 -16.17
C LYS A 86 3.46 -4.55 -17.63
N ALA A 87 2.79 -3.75 -18.47
CA ALA A 87 3.05 -3.70 -19.91
C ALA A 87 4.47 -3.20 -20.24
N ALA A 88 4.95 -2.19 -19.51
CA ALA A 88 6.30 -1.66 -19.69
C ALA A 88 7.37 -2.66 -19.20
N LEU A 89 7.11 -3.31 -18.07
CA LEU A 89 7.99 -4.35 -17.51
C LEU A 89 8.09 -5.58 -18.43
N ALA A 90 6.97 -5.96 -19.07
CA ALA A 90 6.92 -7.05 -20.05
C ALA A 90 7.67 -6.73 -21.35
N ALA A 91 7.83 -5.45 -21.68
CA ALA A 91 8.53 -5.00 -22.89
C ALA A 91 10.06 -4.95 -22.73
N LEU A 92 10.58 -5.16 -21.51
CA LEU A 92 12.02 -5.20 -21.27
C LEU A 92 12.66 -6.41 -21.98
N PRO A 93 13.88 -6.28 -22.54
CA PRO A 93 14.59 -7.38 -23.19
C PRO A 93 15.24 -8.32 -22.15
N LEU A 94 14.50 -8.65 -21.10
CA LEU A 94 14.93 -9.45 -19.95
C LEU A 94 13.89 -10.55 -19.73
N GLU A 95 14.31 -11.80 -19.80
CA GLU A 95 13.45 -12.93 -19.48
C GLU A 95 13.24 -13.01 -17.96
N GLY A 96 12.04 -13.41 -17.52
CA GLY A 96 11.75 -13.71 -16.12
C GLY A 96 11.39 -12.52 -15.22
N VAL A 97 11.33 -11.29 -15.73
CA VAL A 97 10.97 -10.11 -14.91
C VAL A 97 9.60 -10.24 -14.24
N LEU A 98 8.56 -10.63 -14.98
CA LEU A 98 7.20 -10.74 -14.41
C LEU A 98 7.10 -11.83 -13.32
N PRO A 99 7.63 -13.06 -13.52
CA PRO A 99 7.67 -14.06 -12.46
C PRO A 99 8.43 -13.61 -11.19
N VAL A 100 9.52 -12.85 -11.32
CA VAL A 100 10.25 -12.31 -10.16
C VAL A 100 9.38 -11.31 -9.40
N ILE A 101 8.72 -10.39 -10.11
CA ILE A 101 7.81 -9.42 -9.47
C ILE A 101 6.65 -10.14 -8.77
N GLN A 102 6.08 -11.17 -9.40
CA GLN A 102 5.05 -11.99 -8.76
C GLN A 102 5.56 -12.64 -7.47
N GLN A 103 6.77 -13.20 -7.49
CA GLN A 103 7.41 -13.81 -6.32
C GLN A 103 7.65 -12.77 -5.21
N ASP A 104 8.14 -11.58 -5.56
CA ASP A 104 8.40 -10.51 -4.60
C ASP A 104 7.11 -10.01 -3.94
N LEU A 105 6.04 -9.83 -4.73
CA LEU A 105 4.72 -9.47 -4.19
C LEU A 105 4.16 -10.54 -3.26
N ALA A 106 4.34 -11.83 -3.58
CA ALA A 106 3.93 -12.93 -2.71
C ALA A 106 4.75 -12.96 -1.40
N GLY A 107 6.06 -12.72 -1.47
CA GLY A 107 6.92 -12.61 -0.31
C GLY A 107 6.55 -11.43 0.59
N LEU A 108 6.28 -10.26 -0.01
CA LEU A 108 5.81 -9.08 0.70
C LEU A 108 4.49 -9.35 1.42
N LYS A 109 3.51 -9.95 0.73
CA LYS A 109 2.24 -10.34 1.34
C LYS A 109 2.46 -11.23 2.56
N SER A 110 3.29 -12.28 2.44
CA SER A 110 3.56 -13.18 3.56
C SER A 110 4.14 -12.47 4.79
N ASN A 111 4.99 -11.47 4.60
CA ASN A 111 5.55 -10.69 5.71
C ASN A 111 4.49 -9.81 6.38
N ILE A 112 3.61 -9.21 5.59
CA ILE A 112 2.55 -8.34 6.11
C ILE A 112 1.47 -9.17 6.80
N ASP A 113 1.12 -10.35 6.28
CA ASP A 113 0.22 -11.30 6.94
C ASP A 113 0.75 -11.67 8.34
N ALA A 114 2.05 -11.92 8.46
CA ALA A 114 2.69 -12.22 9.75
C ALA A 114 2.62 -11.03 10.73
N LEU A 115 2.83 -9.81 10.22
CA LEU A 115 2.72 -8.58 11.01
C LEU A 115 1.28 -8.35 11.49
N MET A 116 0.30 -8.44 10.60
CA MET A 116 -1.13 -8.29 10.94
C MET A 116 -1.59 -9.35 11.94
N ALA A 117 -1.16 -10.60 11.77
CA ALA A 117 -1.46 -11.67 12.72
C ALA A 117 -0.90 -11.38 14.12
N ALA A 118 0.32 -10.82 14.21
CA ALA A 118 0.91 -10.41 15.48
C ALA A 118 0.11 -9.28 16.14
N PHE A 119 -0.34 -8.28 15.37
CA PHE A 119 -1.20 -7.21 15.89
C PHE A 119 -2.55 -7.74 16.37
N ILE A 120 -3.24 -8.56 15.56
CA ILE A 120 -4.54 -9.16 15.92
C ILE A 120 -4.43 -10.00 17.20
N ALA A 121 -3.30 -10.69 17.42
CA ALA A 121 -3.09 -11.47 18.64
C ALA A 121 -2.95 -10.61 19.91
N CYS A 122 -2.64 -9.32 19.76
CA CYS A 122 -2.45 -8.39 20.87
C CYS A 122 -3.67 -7.48 21.13
N VAL A 123 -4.65 -7.41 20.22
CA VAL A 123 -5.82 -6.54 20.43
C VAL A 123 -6.87 -7.18 21.34
N PRO A 124 -7.66 -6.36 22.07
CA PRO A 124 -8.83 -6.83 22.81
C PRO A 124 -9.83 -7.58 21.91
N ALA A 125 -10.57 -8.53 22.50
CA ALA A 125 -11.47 -9.42 21.76
C ALA A 125 -12.58 -8.68 20.97
N ASP A 126 -13.01 -7.52 21.46
CA ASP A 126 -13.98 -6.63 20.82
C ASP A 126 -13.43 -5.90 19.59
N ILE A 127 -12.10 -5.78 19.47
CA ILE A 127 -11.42 -5.13 18.34
C ILE A 127 -11.00 -6.14 17.26
N VAL A 128 -10.89 -7.42 17.61
CA VAL A 128 -10.52 -8.50 16.66
C VAL A 128 -11.32 -8.45 15.35
N PRO A 129 -12.67 -8.30 15.34
CA PRO A 129 -13.42 -8.24 14.09
C PRO A 129 -13.00 -7.10 13.16
N ALA A 130 -12.78 -5.89 13.71
CA ALA A 130 -12.34 -4.74 12.93
C ALA A 130 -10.92 -4.93 12.38
N ALA A 131 -10.02 -5.51 13.18
CA ALA A 131 -8.67 -5.81 12.72
C ALA A 131 -8.65 -6.88 11.61
N GLN A 132 -9.55 -7.86 11.67
CA GLN A 132 -9.73 -8.87 10.61
C GLN A 132 -10.34 -8.30 9.32
N GLU A 133 -11.20 -7.29 9.41
CA GLU A 133 -11.73 -6.58 8.25
C GLU A 133 -10.60 -5.84 7.50
N LEU A 134 -9.73 -5.14 8.23
CA LEU A 134 -8.56 -4.47 7.66
C LEU A 134 -7.58 -5.47 7.02
N GLN A 135 -7.35 -6.62 7.67
CA GLN A 135 -6.57 -7.70 7.07
C GLN A 135 -7.19 -8.20 5.76
N SER A 136 -8.51 -8.36 5.71
CA SER A 136 -9.21 -8.82 4.51
C SER A 136 -9.11 -7.83 3.35
N GLU A 137 -9.13 -6.53 3.64
CA GLU A 137 -8.90 -5.47 2.64
C GLU A 137 -7.49 -5.54 2.06
N PHE A 138 -6.47 -5.65 2.93
CA PHE A 138 -5.07 -5.82 2.52
C PHE A 138 -4.87 -7.09 1.67
N ASP A 139 -5.48 -8.21 2.10
CA ASP A 139 -5.45 -9.48 1.38
C ASP A 139 -6.04 -9.38 -0.02
N GLY A 140 -7.17 -8.68 -0.15
CA GLY A 140 -7.83 -8.46 -1.43
C GLY A 140 -6.97 -7.67 -2.43
N VAL A 141 -6.37 -6.57 -1.96
CA VAL A 141 -5.50 -5.71 -2.78
C VAL A 141 -4.25 -6.48 -3.23
N THR A 142 -3.56 -7.14 -2.30
CA THR A 142 -2.33 -7.87 -2.62
C THR A 142 -2.58 -9.10 -3.49
N ALA A 143 -3.66 -9.84 -3.27
CA ALA A 143 -4.05 -10.96 -4.13
C ALA A 143 -4.36 -10.50 -5.58
N SER A 144 -5.03 -9.35 -5.74
CA SER A 144 -5.32 -8.76 -7.04
C SER A 144 -4.03 -8.35 -7.77
N ALA A 145 -3.09 -7.74 -7.07
CA ALA A 145 -1.78 -7.38 -7.62
C ALA A 145 -0.98 -8.61 -8.04
N ILE A 146 -0.88 -9.65 -7.19
CA ILE A 146 -0.17 -10.90 -7.52
C ILE A 146 -0.79 -11.56 -8.74
N ALA A 147 -2.13 -11.67 -8.79
CA ALA A 147 -2.84 -12.26 -9.92
C ALA A 147 -2.57 -11.49 -11.22
N ALA A 148 -2.44 -10.16 -11.14
CA ALA A 148 -2.11 -9.36 -12.32
C ALA A 148 -0.71 -9.68 -12.87
N PHE A 149 0.22 -10.30 -12.14
CA PHE A 149 1.55 -10.69 -12.65
C PHE A 149 1.68 -12.17 -13.04
N THR A 150 0.56 -12.91 -13.03
CA THR A 150 0.47 -14.22 -13.68
C THR A 150 0.44 -14.12 -15.22
#